data_AF-A0A7M2TGK6-F1
#
_entry.id   AF-A0A7M2TGK6-F1
#
_cell.length_a   1.000
_cell.length_b   1.000
_cell.length_c   1.000
_cell.angle_alpha   90.00
_cell.angle_beta   90.00
_cell.angle_gamma   90.00
#
_symmetry.space_group_name_H-M   'P 1'
#
loop_
_entity.id
_entity.type
_entity.pdbx_description
1 polymer ?
#
loop_
_entity_poly.entity_id
_entity_poly.type
_entity_poly.pdbx_seq_one_letter_code
_entity_poly.pdbx_strand_id
1 'polypeptide(L)'
;MFGAESHQEVLARSPFSRIEVARWDLTVNRDLDSVIGLQFSSSYSTPAQLGDRKDAFEHDLRQALTAFNPGGTFDELVRTEAIFATRP
;
A
#
# COMPACT_ATOMS: atom_id res chain seq x y z
N MET A 1 -21.60 1.12 10.14
CA MET A 1 -20.47 0.32 9.62
C MET A 1 -19.56 0.04 10.80
N PHE A 2 -19.55 -1.18 11.34
CA PHE A 2 -18.63 -1.52 12.43
C PHE A 2 -17.23 -1.62 11.81
N GLY A 3 -16.41 -0.58 11.99
CA GLY A 3 -15.01 -0.63 11.59
C GLY A 3 -14.33 -1.76 12.36
N ALA A 4 -13.44 -2.49 11.69
CA ALA A 4 -12.55 -3.40 12.38
C ALA A 4 -11.81 -2.61 13.48
N GLU A 5 -11.70 -3.23 14.65
CA GLU A 5 -11.01 -2.63 15.78
C GLU A 5 -9.55 -2.28 15.41
N SER A 6 -9.07 -1.12 15.88
CA SER A 6 -7.69 -0.70 15.68
C SER A 6 -6.72 -1.53 16.53
N HIS A 7 -5.48 -1.66 16.05
CA HIS A 7 -4.43 -2.35 16.80
C HIS A 7 -4.21 -1.73 18.20
N GLN A 8 -4.36 -0.41 18.34
CA GLN A 8 -4.24 0.30 19.62
C GLN A 8 -5.37 -0.07 20.58
N GLU A 9 -6.62 -0.19 20.11
CA GLU A 9 -7.76 -0.59 20.94
C GLU A 9 -7.59 -2.03 21.45
N VAL A 10 -7.07 -2.93 20.62
CA VAL A 10 -6.69 -4.29 21.05
C VAL A 10 -5.62 -4.23 22.16
N LEU A 11 -4.55 -3.47 21.94
CA LEU A 11 -3.42 -3.38 22.87
C LEU A 11 -3.79 -2.72 24.20
N ALA A 12 -4.66 -1.71 24.18
CA ALA A 12 -5.09 -0.97 25.37
C ALA A 12 -5.82 -1.86 26.39
N ARG A 13 -6.46 -2.95 25.93
CA ARG A 13 -7.12 -3.94 26.79
C ARG A 13 -6.24 -5.15 27.12
N SER A 14 -5.01 -5.17 26.61
CA SER A 14 -4.05 -6.23 26.86
C SER A 14 -3.16 -5.90 28.06
N PRO A 15 -2.38 -6.86 28.57
CA PRO A 15 -1.33 -6.59 29.55
C PRO A 15 -0.23 -5.62 29.08
N PHE A 16 -0.16 -5.32 27.78
CA PHE A 16 0.77 -4.35 27.17
C PHE A 16 0.06 -3.03 26.89
N SER A 17 -0.49 -2.41 27.94
CA SER A 17 -1.40 -1.26 27.82
C SER A 17 -0.70 0.10 27.74
N ARG A 18 0.62 0.18 27.97
CA ARG A 18 1.39 1.41 27.73
C ARG A 18 1.80 1.45 26.26
N ILE A 19 1.11 2.29 25.49
CA ILE A 19 1.24 2.37 24.04
C ILE A 19 1.98 3.66 23.65
N GLU A 20 3.00 3.52 22.83
CA GLU A 20 3.71 4.61 22.17
C GLU A 20 3.61 4.41 20.65
N VAL A 21 3.36 5.47 19.90
CA VAL A 21 3.17 5.41 18.44
C VAL A 21 4.13 6.36 17.77
N ALA A 22 4.90 5.85 16.82
CA ALA A 22 5.76 6.64 15.96
C ALA A 22 5.26 6.54 14.51
N ARG A 23 5.28 7.68 13.79
CA ARG A 23 4.75 7.81 12.43
C ARG A 23 5.77 8.48 11.52
N TRP A 24 5.86 7.98 10.30
CA TRP A 24 6.70 8.54 9.26
C TRP A 24 5.95 8.55 7.94
N ASP A 25 6.10 9.64 7.22
CA ASP A 25 5.60 9.82 5.86
C ASP A 25 6.82 9.87 4.93
N LEU A 26 6.82 9.00 3.90
CA LEU A 26 7.85 8.93 2.88
C LEU A 26 7.21 9.13 1.51
N THR A 27 7.66 10.14 0.76
CA THR A 27 7.33 10.26 -0.65
C THR A 27 8.28 9.40 -1.47
N VAL A 28 7.73 8.41 -2.17
CA VAL A 28 8.45 7.57 -3.12
C VAL A 28 8.08 8.01 -4.53
N ASN A 29 9.07 8.46 -5.30
CA ASN A 29 8.87 8.72 -6.72
C ASN A 29 8.99 7.41 -7.50
N ARG A 30 7.99 7.09 -8.30
CA ARG A 30 7.93 5.88 -9.13
C ARG A 30 7.90 6.24 -10.59
N ASP A 31 8.61 5.46 -11.41
CA ASP A 31 8.37 5.43 -12.83
C ASP A 31 7.19 4.51 -13.18
N LEU A 32 6.80 4.54 -14.46
CA LEU A 32 5.70 3.75 -15.00
C LEU A 32 5.84 2.25 -14.70
N ASP A 33 7.04 1.70 -14.88
CA ASP A 33 7.30 0.28 -14.66
C ASP A 33 7.21 -0.11 -13.18
N SER A 34 7.67 0.77 -12.29
CA SER A 34 7.57 0.58 -10.84
C SER A 34 6.13 0.60 -10.34
N VAL A 35 5.26 1.46 -10.91
CA VAL A 35 3.82 1.48 -10.58
C VAL A 35 3.15 0.19 -11.04
N ILE A 36 3.47 -0.30 -12.24
CA ILE A 36 2.92 -1.56 -12.77
C ILE A 36 3.40 -2.75 -11.94
N GLY A 37 4.69 -2.78 -11.60
CA GLY A 37 5.25 -3.80 -10.70
C GLY A 37 4.56 -3.79 -9.33
N LEU A 38 4.29 -2.61 -8.77
CA LEU A 38 3.52 -2.48 -7.53
C LEU A 38 2.11 -3.06 -7.68
N GLN A 39 1.40 -2.74 -8.78
CA GLN A 39 0.08 -3.30 -9.06
C GLN A 39 0.12 -4.84 -9.12
N PHE A 40 1.12 -5.43 -9.76
CA PHE A 40 1.25 -6.89 -9.84
C PHE A 40 1.64 -7.57 -8.52
N SER A 41 2.13 -6.82 -7.53
CA SER A 41 2.36 -7.33 -6.18
C SER A 41 1.09 -7.41 -5.33
N SER A 42 0.02 -6.72 -5.74
CA SER A 42 -1.27 -6.79 -5.06
C SER A 42 -1.95 -8.13 -5.31
N SER A 43 -2.48 -8.73 -4.25
CA SER A 43 -3.04 -10.08 -4.26
C SER A 43 -4.14 -10.29 -5.31
N TYR A 44 -4.90 -9.25 -5.65
CA TYR A 44 -6.02 -9.28 -6.59
C TYR A 44 -5.63 -9.03 -8.07
N SER A 45 -4.37 -8.69 -8.33
CA SER A 45 -3.84 -8.41 -9.67
C SER A 45 -2.51 -9.11 -9.92
N THR A 46 -2.25 -10.22 -9.23
CA THR A 46 -1.05 -11.01 -9.48
C THR A 46 -1.04 -11.54 -10.92
N PRO A 47 0.13 -11.74 -11.56
CA PRO A 47 0.22 -12.32 -12.90
C PRO A 47 -0.50 -13.67 -13.01
N ALA A 48 -0.42 -14.50 -11.95
CA ALA A 48 -1.12 -15.78 -11.88
C ALA A 48 -2.65 -15.64 -11.88
N GLN A 49 -3.19 -14.62 -11.18
CA GLN A 49 -4.63 -14.35 -11.16
C GLN A 49 -5.14 -13.79 -12.50
N LEU A 50 -4.31 -13.02 -13.20
CA LEU A 50 -4.65 -12.45 -14.49
C LEU A 50 -4.57 -13.48 -15.64
N GLY A 51 -3.67 -14.47 -15.51
CA GLY A 51 -3.47 -15.52 -16.51
C GLY A 51 -3.19 -14.93 -17.89
N ASP A 52 -3.86 -15.44 -18.92
CA ASP A 52 -3.70 -14.98 -20.30
C ASP A 52 -4.08 -13.50 -20.53
N ARG A 53 -4.81 -12.88 -19.58
CA ARG A 53 -5.18 -11.46 -19.66
C ARG A 53 -4.12 -10.51 -19.11
N LYS A 54 -3.03 -11.04 -18.53
CA LYS A 54 -1.96 -10.23 -17.92
C LYS A 54 -1.42 -9.18 -18.88
N ASP A 55 -1.10 -9.57 -20.12
CA ASP A 55 -0.47 -8.65 -21.09
C ASP A 55 -1.44 -7.58 -21.58
N ALA A 56 -2.72 -7.93 -21.79
CA ALA A 56 -3.76 -6.97 -22.14
C ALA A 56 -3.99 -5.97 -20.99
N PHE A 57 -4.05 -6.46 -19.75
CA PHE A 57 -4.15 -5.60 -18.57
C PHE A 57 -2.96 -4.64 -18.44
N GLU A 58 -1.73 -5.14 -18.64
CA GLU A 58 -0.53 -4.32 -18.57
C GLU A 58 -0.52 -3.22 -19.64
N HIS A 59 -0.95 -3.55 -20.85
CA HIS A 59 -1.09 -2.61 -21.95
C HIS A 59 -2.07 -1.49 -21.61
N ASP A 60 -3.29 -1.85 -21.18
CA ASP A 60 -4.33 -0.89 -20.83
C ASP A 60 -3.90 -0.01 -19.64
N LEU A 61 -3.26 -0.61 -18.64
CA LEU A 61 -2.73 0.11 -17.48
C LEU A 61 -1.65 1.11 -17.88
N ARG A 62 -0.72 0.73 -18.77
CA ARG A 62 0.28 1.67 -19.31
C ARG A 62 -0.38 2.84 -20.01
N GLN A 63 -1.33 2.58 -20.90
CA GLN A 63 -2.04 3.63 -21.62
C GLN A 63 -2.77 4.59 -20.66
N ALA A 64 -3.47 4.05 -19.67
CA ALA A 64 -4.17 4.85 -18.68
C ALA A 64 -3.22 5.71 -17.84
N LEU A 65 -2.10 5.16 -17.36
CA LEU A 65 -1.12 5.88 -16.55
C LEU A 65 -0.39 6.96 -17.36
N THR A 66 -0.01 6.69 -18.61
CA THR A 66 0.60 7.69 -19.50
C THR A 66 -0.38 8.80 -19.85
N ALA A 67 -1.66 8.48 -20.08
CA ALA A 67 -2.69 9.50 -20.31
C ALA A 67 -2.94 10.36 -19.06
N PHE A 68 -2.89 9.74 -17.87
CA PHE A 68 -3.03 10.45 -16.59
C PHE A 68 -1.86 11.39 -16.30
N ASN A 69 -0.62 10.91 -16.44
CA ASN A 69 0.57 11.74 -16.33
C ASN A 69 1.60 11.43 -17.44
N PRO A 70 1.63 12.26 -18.50
CA PRO A 70 2.61 12.10 -19.57
C PRO A 70 4.07 12.27 -19.13
N GLY A 71 4.31 12.88 -17.95
CA GLY A 71 5.65 13.01 -17.37
C GLY A 71 6.27 11.69 -16.91
N GLY A 72 5.48 10.62 -16.79
CA GLY A 72 5.96 9.27 -16.49
C GLY A 72 6.47 9.06 -15.05
N THR A 73 6.28 10.04 -14.17
CA THR A 73 6.66 10.00 -12.77
C THR A 73 5.43 10.08 -11.86
N PHE A 74 5.40 9.29 -10.80
CA PHE A 74 4.25 9.16 -9.92
C PHE A 74 4.73 9.23 -8.47
N ASP A 75 4.22 10.19 -7.72
CA ASP A 75 4.53 10.32 -6.29
C ASP A 75 3.57 9.45 -5.47
N GLU A 76 4.12 8.49 -4.74
CA GLU A 76 3.40 7.71 -3.74
C GLU A 76 3.76 8.22 -2.34
N LEU A 77 2.75 8.57 -1.55
CA LEU A 77 2.93 8.85 -0.13
C LEU A 77 2.76 7.57 0.68
N VAL A 78 3.86 6.99 1.15
CA VAL A 78 3.87 5.83 2.04
C VAL A 78 3.85 6.31 3.48
N ARG A 79 2.79 5.97 4.21
CA ARG A 79 2.68 6.22 5.65
C ARG A 79 2.98 4.95 6.43
N THR A 80 4.00 5.01 7.27
CA THR A 80 4.39 3.92 8.16
C THR A 80 4.08 4.31 9.60
N GLU A 81 3.41 3.41 10.31
CA GLU A 81 3.15 3.53 11.74
C GLU A 81 3.82 2.37 12.48
N ALA A 82 4.61 2.69 13.50
CA ALA A 82 5.11 1.72 14.46
C ALA A 82 4.38 1.91 15.79
N ILE A 83 3.76 0.82 16.26
CA ILE A 83 3.05 0.78 17.54
C ILE A 83 3.90 -0.04 18.51
N PHE A 84 4.37 0.60 19.57
CA PHE A 84 5.12 -0.01 20.65
C PHE A 84 4.20 -0.19 21.84
N ALA A 85 4.15 -1.40 22.40
CA ALA A 85 3.28 -1.73 23.52
C ALA A 85 4.08 -2.39 24.63
N THR A 86 4.00 -1.83 25.83
CA THR A 86 4.74 -2.28 27.01
C THR A 86 3.80 -2.49 28.20
N ARG A 87 4.24 -3.29 29.18
CA ARG A 87 3.51 -3.42 30.46
C ARG A 87 3.59 -2.10 31.24
N PRO A 88 2.60 -1.81 32.10
CA PRO A 88 2.66 -0.67 33.03
C PRO A 88 3.92 -0.67 33.90
#